data_AF-A0A8G1R8M2-F1
#
_entry.id   AF-A0A8G1R8M2-F1
#
_cell.length_a   1.000
_cell.length_b   1.000
_cell.length_c   1.000
_cell.angle_alpha   90.00
_cell.angle_beta   90.00
_cell.angle_gamma   90.00
#
_symmetry.space_group_name_H-M   'P 1'
#
loop_
_entity.id
_entity.type
_entity.pdbx_description
1 polymer ?
#
loop_
_entity_poly.entity_id
_entity_poly.type
_entity_poly.pdbx_seq_one_letter_code
_entity_poly.pdbx_strand_id
1 'polypeptide(L)'
;MSASPFGYFIFLPSEIRLLIWENLVKEGSLAVLRTSQAIYHDIADRLYDTFDIHLFPTFEDPWIEIRCKLLRVKWVIGRRDYNKFSNLARVPYDKVKLVAHIYAPDPDDCGQFILLWEKISKLTQMLCTIDDSRKYRDRGNPHYKYWSEPMYEGSHQFGSTPEAVISMMIRLRKYNGVDWIRNGQVNSTFCNNGLGYDFNEVLLPFCRLSRVRRFWIISDTEEMAVAADWAFANYATAFIVTEGFVTFNNAVYSQNPEYSDIAHTFDSIAGLLNHRDDFFNLWVDYRFLQNPGHTLSLMRREQQIYLDDAMMHRA
;
A
#
# COMPACT_ATOMS: atom_id res chain seq x y z
N MET A 1 49.01 -2.35 -7.34
CA MET A 1 47.74 -1.67 -7.63
C MET A 1 46.77 -2.02 -6.52
N SER A 2 46.15 -1.04 -5.87
CA SER A 2 45.06 -1.32 -4.92
C SER A 2 43.91 -1.99 -5.68
N ALA A 3 43.34 -3.06 -5.13
CA ALA A 3 42.17 -3.70 -5.72
C ALA A 3 41.03 -2.68 -5.79
N SER A 4 40.37 -2.58 -6.95
CA SER A 4 39.18 -1.75 -7.08
C SER A 4 38.09 -2.27 -6.14
N PRO A 5 37.35 -1.40 -5.42
CA PRO A 5 36.20 -1.82 -4.61
C PRO A 5 35.05 -2.41 -5.46
N PHE A 6 35.11 -2.23 -6.79
CA PHE A 6 34.24 -2.86 -7.79
C PHE A 6 34.78 -4.21 -8.33
N GLY A 7 35.98 -4.63 -7.95
CA GLY A 7 36.64 -5.79 -8.54
C GLY A 7 36.73 -5.69 -10.07
N TYR A 8 36.51 -6.80 -10.76
CA TYR A 8 36.48 -6.83 -12.23
C TYR A 8 35.23 -6.17 -12.84
N PHE A 9 34.21 -5.87 -12.04
CA PHE A 9 32.99 -5.23 -12.53
C PHE A 9 33.25 -3.81 -13.05
N ILE A 10 34.33 -3.16 -12.57
CA ILE A 10 34.74 -1.83 -13.03
C ILE A 10 35.09 -1.77 -14.52
N PHE A 11 35.48 -2.91 -15.11
CA PHE A 11 35.86 -2.99 -16.52
C PHE A 11 34.65 -2.98 -17.46
N LEU A 12 33.44 -3.17 -16.93
CA LEU A 12 32.22 -3.04 -17.72
C LEU A 12 31.85 -1.56 -17.87
N PRO A 13 31.48 -1.08 -19.07
CA PRO A 13 30.90 0.24 -19.25
C PRO A 13 29.66 0.45 -18.38
N SER A 14 29.38 1.70 -17.99
CA SER A 14 28.24 2.05 -17.13
C SER A 14 26.89 1.58 -17.68
N GLU A 15 26.75 1.56 -18.99
CA GLU A 15 25.54 1.14 -19.71
C GLU A 15 25.29 -0.36 -19.53
N ILE A 16 26.36 -1.17 -19.60
CA ILE A 16 26.28 -2.62 -19.40
C ILE A 16 25.99 -2.93 -17.93
N ARG A 17 26.64 -2.22 -17.00
CA ARG A 17 26.36 -2.37 -15.57
C ARG A 17 24.89 -2.04 -15.26
N LEU A 18 24.35 -0.98 -15.85
CA LEU A 18 22.94 -0.61 -15.68
C LEU A 18 21.99 -1.73 -16.12
N LEU A 19 22.20 -2.35 -17.29
CA LEU A 19 21.39 -3.48 -17.76
C LEU A 19 21.45 -4.68 -16.81
N ILE A 20 22.64 -4.95 -16.25
CA ILE A 20 22.81 -6.00 -15.24
C ILE A 20 21.99 -5.67 -13.99
N TRP A 21 22.04 -4.42 -13.53
CA TRP A 21 21.27 -3.98 -12.37
C TRP A 21 19.77 -4.08 -12.59
N GLU A 22 19.28 -3.59 -13.72
CA GLU A 22 17.87 -3.69 -14.15
C GLU A 22 17.37 -5.14 -14.07
N ASN A 23 18.18 -6.09 -14.54
CA ASN A 23 17.83 -7.51 -14.50
C ASN A 23 17.91 -8.11 -13.09
N LEU A 24 18.94 -7.79 -12.31
CA LEU A 24 19.15 -8.35 -10.97
C LEU A 24 18.08 -7.90 -9.96
N VAL A 25 17.66 -6.63 -10.02
CA VAL A 25 16.67 -6.13 -9.06
C VAL A 25 15.23 -6.45 -9.43
N LYS A 26 14.97 -6.94 -10.65
CA LYS A 26 13.61 -7.20 -11.18
C LYS A 26 12.78 -8.17 -10.34
N GLU A 27 13.45 -9.11 -9.66
CA GLU A 27 12.80 -10.06 -8.74
C GLU A 27 12.48 -9.45 -7.37
N GLY A 28 12.79 -8.17 -7.15
CA GLY A 28 12.50 -7.41 -5.93
C GLY A 28 13.55 -7.58 -4.82
N SER A 29 14.49 -8.51 -4.95
CA SER A 29 15.56 -8.71 -3.96
C SER A 29 16.67 -7.67 -4.11
N LEU A 30 16.89 -6.88 -3.07
CA LEU A 30 17.97 -5.89 -2.98
C LEU A 30 19.19 -6.39 -2.18
N ALA A 31 19.26 -7.69 -1.90
CA ALA A 31 20.31 -8.27 -1.05
C ALA A 31 21.72 -8.06 -1.60
N VAL A 32 21.88 -8.06 -2.93
CA VAL A 32 23.17 -7.84 -3.60
C VAL A 32 23.80 -6.50 -3.23
N LEU A 33 23.00 -5.47 -2.94
CA LEU A 33 23.50 -4.13 -2.57
C LEU A 33 24.19 -4.09 -1.22
N ARG A 34 24.04 -5.15 -0.40
CA ARG A 34 24.72 -5.29 0.90
C ARG A 34 26.12 -5.89 0.78
N THR A 35 26.51 -6.36 -0.40
CA THR A 35 27.77 -7.08 -0.61
C THR A 35 28.97 -6.15 -0.81
N SER A 36 28.75 -4.93 -1.30
CA SER A 36 29.82 -3.94 -1.51
C SER A 36 29.25 -2.52 -1.49
N GLN A 37 29.94 -1.60 -0.81
CA GLN A 37 29.59 -0.17 -0.85
C GLN A 37 29.71 0.41 -2.25
N ALA A 38 30.69 -0.03 -3.05
CA ALA A 38 30.84 0.40 -4.42
C ALA A 38 29.62 0.01 -5.28
N ILE A 39 29.16 -1.24 -5.15
CA ILE A 39 27.94 -1.72 -5.82
C ILE A 39 26.71 -0.91 -5.39
N TYR A 40 26.58 -0.67 -4.08
CA TYR A 40 25.49 0.15 -3.56
C TYR A 40 25.48 1.54 -4.19
N HIS A 41 26.62 2.23 -4.19
CA HIS A 41 26.72 3.60 -4.71
C HIS A 41 26.60 3.68 -6.24
N ASP A 42 26.84 2.60 -7.00
CA ASP A 42 26.64 2.58 -8.46
C ASP A 42 25.17 2.80 -8.84
N ILE A 43 24.22 2.35 -7.99
CA ILE A 43 22.79 2.35 -8.33
C ILE A 43 21.89 3.07 -7.34
N ALA A 44 22.34 3.36 -6.12
CA ALA A 44 21.49 3.86 -5.04
C ALA A 44 20.68 5.09 -5.47
N ASP A 45 21.30 6.05 -6.16
CA ASP A 45 20.64 7.29 -6.60
C ASP A 45 19.55 7.05 -7.65
N ARG A 46 19.68 5.99 -8.45
CA ARG A 46 18.66 5.59 -9.44
C ARG A 46 17.57 4.75 -8.82
N LEU A 47 17.95 3.85 -7.91
CA LEU A 47 17.03 2.92 -7.25
C LEU A 47 16.13 3.65 -6.25
N TYR A 48 16.68 4.56 -5.44
CA TYR A 48 15.96 5.19 -4.34
C TYR A 48 15.41 6.59 -4.68
N ASP A 49 15.16 6.89 -5.96
CA ASP A 49 14.53 8.16 -6.33
C ASP A 49 13.04 8.19 -5.97
N THR A 50 12.19 7.63 -6.85
CA THR A 50 10.74 7.62 -6.68
C THR A 50 10.18 6.27 -7.08
N PHE A 51 9.33 5.70 -6.22
CA PHE A 51 8.52 4.52 -6.51
C PHE A 51 7.10 4.95 -6.83
N ASP A 52 6.72 4.85 -8.11
CA ASP A 52 5.35 4.99 -8.55
C ASP A 52 4.62 3.65 -8.35
N ILE A 53 3.69 3.62 -7.39
CA ILE A 53 2.88 2.46 -7.06
C ILE A 53 1.52 2.63 -7.76
N HIS A 54 1.11 1.70 -8.60
CA HIS A 54 -0.15 1.73 -9.33
C HIS A 54 -1.12 0.70 -8.78
N LEU A 55 -2.29 1.16 -8.34
CA LEU A 55 -3.37 0.34 -7.79
C LEU A 55 -4.60 0.48 -8.68
N PHE A 56 -4.76 -0.48 -9.58
CA PHE A 56 -5.84 -0.50 -10.57
C PHE A 56 -7.12 -1.13 -9.99
N PRO A 57 -8.31 -0.67 -10.41
CA PRO A 57 -9.58 -1.15 -9.90
C PRO A 57 -10.05 -2.46 -10.53
N THR A 58 -9.45 -2.88 -11.64
CA THR A 58 -9.87 -4.10 -12.36
C THR A 58 -9.05 -5.32 -11.95
N PHE A 59 -9.63 -6.49 -12.18
CA PHE A 59 -9.05 -7.78 -11.84
C PHE A 59 -7.97 -8.21 -12.84
N GLU A 60 -8.15 -7.84 -14.10
CA GLU A 60 -7.25 -8.17 -15.21
C GLU A 60 -5.96 -7.35 -15.19
N ASP A 61 -6.00 -6.17 -14.56
CA ASP A 61 -4.83 -5.33 -14.36
C ASP A 61 -3.84 -5.94 -13.35
N PRO A 62 -2.55 -5.54 -13.41
CA PRO A 62 -1.57 -5.89 -12.39
C PRO A 62 -2.09 -5.62 -10.98
N TRP A 63 -1.88 -6.58 -10.08
CA TRP A 63 -2.44 -6.50 -8.73
C TRP A 63 -1.88 -5.30 -7.94
N ILE A 64 -0.58 -5.31 -7.64
CA ILE A 64 0.15 -4.10 -7.21
C ILE A 64 1.36 -3.95 -8.13
N GLU A 65 1.46 -2.82 -8.81
CA GLU A 65 2.60 -2.52 -9.69
C GLU A 65 3.44 -1.39 -9.09
N ILE A 66 4.75 -1.61 -8.96
CA ILE A 66 5.70 -0.60 -8.49
C ILE A 66 6.71 -0.32 -9.60
N ARG A 67 6.85 0.95 -10.00
CA ARG A 67 7.80 1.39 -11.02
C ARG A 67 8.86 2.28 -10.40
N CYS A 68 10.11 2.01 -10.73
CA CYS A 68 11.25 2.90 -10.49
C CYS A 68 11.70 3.47 -11.83
N LYS A 69 11.36 4.74 -12.13
CA LYS A 69 11.58 5.33 -13.47
C LYS A 69 13.06 5.44 -13.84
N LEU A 70 13.90 5.91 -12.92
CA LEU A 70 15.33 6.14 -13.20
C LEU A 70 16.11 4.84 -13.41
N LEU A 71 15.72 3.78 -12.68
CA LEU A 71 16.27 2.44 -12.89
C LEU A 71 15.50 1.64 -13.95
N ARG A 72 14.38 2.14 -14.50
CA ARG A 72 13.54 1.45 -15.50
C ARG A 72 13.06 0.06 -15.07
N VAL A 73 12.89 -0.16 -13.77
CA VAL A 73 12.44 -1.44 -13.22
C VAL A 73 10.96 -1.37 -12.89
N LYS A 74 10.27 -2.47 -13.20
CA LYS A 74 8.86 -2.71 -12.89
C LYS A 74 8.74 -3.98 -12.05
N TRP A 75 8.17 -3.85 -10.86
CA TRP A 75 7.77 -4.96 -10.02
C TRP A 75 6.26 -5.12 -10.07
N VAL A 76 5.78 -6.33 -10.36
CA VAL A 76 4.37 -6.69 -10.23
C VAL A 76 4.25 -7.72 -9.12
N ILE A 77 3.62 -7.32 -8.02
CA ILE A 77 3.33 -8.18 -6.88
C ILE A 77 1.96 -8.80 -7.14
N GLY A 78 1.92 -10.10 -7.41
CA GLY A 78 0.66 -10.82 -7.55
C GLY A 78 -0.07 -10.91 -6.20
N ARG A 79 -1.39 -11.13 -6.24
CA ARG A 79 -2.26 -11.24 -5.05
C ARG A 79 -1.71 -12.19 -3.97
N ARG A 80 -1.07 -13.28 -4.40
CA ARG A 80 -0.47 -14.32 -3.55
C ARG A 80 1.07 -14.42 -3.68
N ASP A 81 1.74 -13.37 -4.15
CA ASP A 81 3.21 -13.37 -4.34
C ASP A 81 3.95 -12.99 -3.03
N TYR A 82 4.10 -13.96 -2.13
CA TYR A 82 4.75 -13.77 -0.82
C TYR A 82 6.23 -13.39 -0.92
N ASN A 83 6.93 -13.96 -1.89
CA ASN A 83 8.37 -13.75 -2.03
C ASN A 83 8.64 -12.31 -2.44
N LYS A 84 7.94 -11.80 -3.46
CA LYS A 84 8.12 -10.42 -3.90
C LYS A 84 7.61 -9.42 -2.86
N PHE A 85 6.50 -9.74 -2.19
CA PHE A 85 6.02 -8.95 -1.05
C PHE A 85 7.09 -8.83 0.04
N SER A 86 7.65 -9.95 0.50
CA SER A 86 8.68 -9.98 1.56
C SER A 86 9.97 -9.26 1.15
N ASN A 87 10.37 -9.39 -0.11
CA ASN A 87 11.54 -8.71 -0.65
C ASN A 87 11.35 -7.19 -0.68
N LEU A 88 10.20 -6.71 -1.17
CA LEU A 88 9.90 -5.29 -1.28
C LEU A 88 9.53 -4.65 0.07
N ALA A 89 9.00 -5.41 1.02
CA ALA A 89 8.81 -4.94 2.41
C ALA A 89 10.14 -4.55 3.09
N ARG A 90 11.28 -5.08 2.61
CA ARG A 90 12.63 -4.82 3.17
C ARG A 90 13.35 -3.65 2.52
N VAL A 91 12.72 -2.94 1.60
CA VAL A 91 13.28 -1.72 0.99
C VAL A 91 13.48 -0.66 2.08
N PRO A 92 14.60 0.10 2.07
CA PRO A 92 14.78 1.23 2.97
C PRO A 92 13.93 2.42 2.51
N TYR A 93 12.64 2.40 2.86
CA TYR A 93 11.68 3.43 2.46
C TYR A 93 11.99 4.83 3.03
N ASP A 94 12.90 4.94 4.01
CA ASP A 94 13.49 6.21 4.45
C ASP A 94 14.24 6.96 3.33
N LYS A 95 14.68 6.23 2.31
CA LYS A 95 15.43 6.77 1.18
C LYS A 95 14.59 7.03 -0.05
N VAL A 96 13.33 6.57 -0.07
CA VAL A 96 12.50 6.51 -1.29
C VAL A 96 11.30 7.44 -1.15
N LYS A 97 10.99 8.17 -2.22
CA LYS A 97 9.71 8.87 -2.33
C LYS A 97 8.65 7.92 -2.88
N LEU A 98 7.53 7.80 -2.18
CA LEU A 98 6.41 6.96 -2.62
C LEU A 98 5.34 7.82 -3.28
N VAL A 99 4.87 7.39 -4.45
CA VAL A 99 3.72 7.98 -5.14
C VAL A 99 2.73 6.87 -5.45
N ALA A 100 1.66 6.75 -4.67
CA ALA A 100 0.60 5.77 -4.90
C ALA A 100 -0.50 6.37 -5.78
N HIS A 101 -0.60 5.87 -7.01
CA HIS A 101 -1.63 6.16 -7.99
C HIS A 101 -2.80 5.20 -7.75
N ILE A 102 -3.89 5.72 -7.18
CA ILE A 102 -5.14 4.99 -6.94
C ILE A 102 -6.12 5.38 -8.03
N TYR A 103 -6.50 4.42 -8.84
CA TYR A 103 -7.37 4.61 -9.99
C TYR A 103 -8.83 4.44 -9.59
N ALA A 104 -9.71 5.35 -10.05
CA ALA A 104 -11.13 5.37 -9.69
C ALA A 104 -11.82 4.04 -10.06
N PRO A 105 -12.52 3.39 -9.12
CA PRO A 105 -13.36 2.24 -9.44
C PRO A 105 -14.64 2.68 -10.15
N ASP A 106 -15.19 1.80 -10.98
CA ASP A 106 -16.52 1.97 -11.56
C ASP A 106 -17.58 1.92 -10.44
N PRO A 107 -18.36 3.01 -10.21
CA PRO A 107 -19.40 3.01 -9.19
C PRO A 107 -20.52 1.98 -9.47
N ASP A 108 -20.65 1.52 -10.72
CA ASP A 108 -21.63 0.51 -11.11
C ASP A 108 -21.09 -0.94 -10.95
N ASP A 109 -19.82 -1.14 -10.58
CA ASP A 109 -19.21 -2.43 -10.22
C ASP A 109 -18.50 -2.36 -8.86
N CYS A 110 -19.25 -2.58 -7.78
CA CYS A 110 -18.73 -2.56 -6.40
C CYS A 110 -17.57 -3.54 -6.15
N GLY A 111 -17.40 -4.57 -6.98
CA GLY A 111 -16.25 -5.48 -6.89
C GLY A 111 -14.92 -4.78 -7.12
N GLN A 112 -14.90 -3.74 -7.95
CA GLN A 112 -13.70 -2.94 -8.21
C GLN A 112 -13.24 -2.20 -6.95
N PHE A 113 -14.19 -1.67 -6.17
CA PHE A 113 -13.87 -1.02 -4.90
C PHE A 113 -13.30 -2.02 -3.89
N ILE A 114 -13.95 -3.17 -3.73
CA ILE A 114 -13.50 -4.22 -2.79
C ILE A 114 -12.09 -4.69 -3.15
N LEU A 115 -11.83 -4.86 -4.44
CA LEU A 115 -10.52 -5.18 -4.98
C LEU A 115 -9.48 -4.09 -4.66
N LEU A 116 -9.81 -2.81 -4.83
CA LEU A 116 -8.93 -1.71 -4.43
C LEU A 116 -8.64 -1.73 -2.93
N TRP A 117 -9.66 -1.92 -2.09
CA TRP A 117 -9.47 -2.02 -0.64
C TRP A 117 -8.44 -3.09 -0.29
N GLU A 118 -8.57 -4.29 -0.87
CA GLU A 118 -7.63 -5.38 -0.64
C GLU A 118 -6.20 -5.02 -1.07
N LYS A 119 -6.05 -4.43 -2.26
CA LYS A 119 -4.74 -3.97 -2.78
C LYS A 119 -4.10 -2.92 -1.87
N ILE A 120 -4.88 -1.94 -1.41
CA ILE A 120 -4.40 -0.84 -0.56
C ILE A 120 -4.06 -1.35 0.84
N SER A 121 -4.90 -2.22 1.42
CA SER A 121 -4.63 -2.87 2.70
C SER A 121 -3.35 -3.70 2.63
N LYS A 122 -3.13 -4.42 1.52
CA LYS A 122 -1.90 -5.19 1.31
C LYS A 122 -0.67 -4.29 1.18
N LEU A 123 -0.77 -3.19 0.44
CA LEU A 123 0.31 -2.19 0.34
C LEU A 123 0.64 -1.61 1.71
N THR A 124 -0.37 -1.21 2.48
CA THR A 124 -0.22 -0.67 3.82
C THR A 124 0.49 -1.68 4.72
N GLN A 125 0.06 -2.94 4.72
CA GLN A 125 0.72 -4.02 5.46
C GLN A 125 2.21 -4.14 5.10
N MET A 126 2.55 -4.06 3.80
CA MET A 126 3.93 -4.11 3.34
C MET A 126 4.78 -2.99 3.95
N LEU A 127 4.22 -1.78 4.02
CA LEU A 127 4.90 -0.60 4.56
C LEU A 127 4.98 -0.63 6.09
N CYS A 128 3.99 -1.20 6.79
CA CYS A 128 4.06 -1.38 8.24
C CYS A 128 5.06 -2.48 8.65
N THR A 129 5.33 -3.48 7.79
CA THR A 129 6.30 -4.57 8.07
C THR A 129 7.74 -4.07 8.30
N ILE A 130 8.03 -2.81 7.94
CA ILE A 130 9.26 -2.10 8.27
C ILE A 130 9.50 -2.03 9.79
N ASP A 131 8.42 -1.99 10.59
CA ASP A 131 8.47 -1.83 12.05
C ASP A 131 8.91 -3.13 12.76
N ASP A 132 8.41 -4.29 12.32
CA ASP A 132 8.68 -5.58 12.97
C ASP A 132 10.05 -6.17 12.60
N SER A 133 10.46 -6.01 11.34
CA SER A 133 11.69 -6.65 10.83
C SER A 133 12.98 -6.04 11.35
N ARG A 134 12.94 -4.84 11.94
CA ARG A 134 14.09 -4.24 12.64
C ARG A 134 14.22 -4.74 14.09
N LYS A 135 13.16 -5.30 14.69
CA LYS A 135 13.16 -5.83 16.07
C LYS A 135 13.31 -7.35 16.15
N TYR A 136 12.91 -8.11 15.12
CA TYR A 136 12.93 -9.59 15.14
C TYR A 136 14.18 -10.21 14.49
N ARG A 137 15.35 -10.02 15.08
CA ARG A 137 16.53 -10.87 14.80
C ARG A 137 16.72 -12.05 15.75
N ASP A 138 15.83 -12.25 16.72
CA ASP A 138 15.85 -13.41 17.61
C ASP A 138 14.45 -13.98 17.85
N ARG A 139 14.08 -15.00 17.07
CA ARG A 139 13.39 -16.23 17.51
C ARG A 139 12.82 -16.95 16.29
N GLY A 140 13.27 -18.18 16.10
CA GLY A 140 12.68 -19.11 15.15
C GLY A 140 11.23 -19.39 15.54
N ASN A 141 10.29 -19.04 14.67
CA ASN A 141 8.95 -19.62 14.69
C ASN A 141 8.50 -19.92 13.25
N PRO A 142 8.54 -21.19 12.82
CA PRO A 142 8.18 -21.59 11.47
C PRO A 142 6.68 -21.89 11.39
N HIS A 143 5.82 -20.87 11.49
CA HIS A 143 4.38 -21.01 11.19
C HIS A 143 3.78 -19.69 10.67
N TYR A 144 4.20 -19.27 9.47
CA TYR A 144 3.42 -18.30 8.68
C TYR A 144 2.29 -19.04 7.96
N LYS A 145 1.22 -19.32 8.70
CA LYS A 145 -0.05 -19.78 8.13
C LYS A 145 -0.78 -18.53 7.63
N TYR A 146 -0.66 -18.29 6.32
CA TYR A 146 -1.61 -17.56 5.46
C TYR A 146 -2.83 -16.98 6.25
N TRP A 147 -2.96 -15.65 6.33
CA TRP A 147 -4.22 -14.98 6.71
C TRP A 147 -4.76 -15.18 8.13
N SER A 148 -4.10 -14.64 9.16
CA SER A 148 -4.79 -14.44 10.44
C SER A 148 -4.21 -13.24 11.18
N GLU A 149 -5.06 -12.23 11.35
CA GLU A 149 -5.08 -11.20 12.40
C GLU A 149 -3.83 -10.32 12.56
N PRO A 150 -3.94 -8.99 12.36
CA PRO A 150 -2.97 -8.09 12.95
C PRO A 150 -3.23 -8.08 14.46
N MET A 151 -2.51 -8.92 15.21
CA MET A 151 -2.36 -8.72 16.65
C MET A 151 -1.57 -7.44 16.89
N TYR A 152 -2.28 -6.31 16.90
CA TYR A 152 -1.83 -5.08 17.55
C TYR A 152 -2.00 -5.27 19.06
N GLU A 153 -1.21 -6.16 19.66
CA GLU A 153 -1.07 -6.18 21.12
C GLU A 153 -0.24 -4.98 21.54
N GLY A 154 -0.95 -3.96 22.01
CA GLY A 154 -0.40 -2.75 22.58
C GLY A 154 0.52 -3.07 23.75
N SER A 155 1.83 -3.08 23.49
CA SER A 155 2.85 -2.86 24.50
C SER A 155 4.20 -2.55 23.84
N HIS A 156 4.38 -1.29 23.43
CA HIS A 156 5.71 -0.76 23.20
C HIS A 156 6.13 0.05 24.42
N GLN A 157 7.07 -0.54 25.19
CA GLN A 157 7.82 0.15 26.24
C GLN A 157 8.58 1.33 25.62
N PHE A 158 8.55 2.46 26.34
CA PHE A 158 9.21 3.72 26.01
C PHE A 158 10.73 3.54 25.84
N GLY A 159 11.16 3.45 24.59
CA GLY A 159 12.46 3.91 24.09
C GLY A 159 12.23 5.04 23.10
N SER A 160 13.25 5.85 22.81
CA SER A 160 13.22 6.96 21.84
C SER A 160 12.28 6.69 20.66
N THR A 161 11.30 7.58 20.45
CA THR A 161 10.35 7.50 19.34
C THR A 161 11.11 7.21 18.04
N PRO A 162 10.87 6.06 17.38
CA PRO A 162 11.64 5.67 16.22
C PRO A 162 11.49 6.70 15.10
N GLU A 163 12.59 7.07 14.44
CA GLU A 163 12.62 8.14 13.44
C GLU A 163 11.54 7.95 12.36
N ALA A 164 10.84 9.02 11.98
CA ALA A 164 9.87 9.02 10.90
C ALA A 164 10.57 8.80 9.55
N VAL A 165 10.15 7.79 8.80
CA VAL A 165 10.86 7.28 7.61
C VAL A 165 10.04 7.40 6.32
N ILE A 166 8.71 7.30 6.36
CA ILE A 166 7.92 7.23 5.11
C ILE A 166 7.61 8.64 4.58
N SER A 167 7.87 8.89 3.30
CA SER A 167 7.35 10.06 2.57
C SER A 167 6.48 9.60 1.40
N MET A 168 5.17 9.82 1.48
CA MET A 168 4.19 9.29 0.54
C MET A 168 3.24 10.37 0.00
N MET A 169 2.91 10.27 -1.29
CA MET A 169 1.85 11.02 -1.95
C MET A 169 0.84 10.04 -2.54
N ILE A 170 -0.43 10.23 -2.21
CA ILE A 170 -1.57 9.57 -2.87
C ILE A 170 -2.03 10.46 -4.03
N ARG A 171 -2.18 9.87 -5.21
CA ARG A 171 -2.79 10.50 -6.38
C ARG A 171 -4.06 9.76 -6.74
N LEU A 172 -5.18 10.46 -6.69
CA LEU A 172 -6.48 9.96 -7.11
C LEU A 172 -6.61 10.19 -8.62
N ARG A 173 -6.59 9.09 -9.39
CA ARG A 173 -6.47 9.09 -10.85
C ARG A 173 -7.78 8.67 -11.50
N LYS A 174 -8.07 9.27 -12.66
CA LYS A 174 -9.08 8.78 -13.61
C LYS A 174 -8.61 7.47 -14.27
N TYR A 175 -9.53 6.55 -14.56
CA TYR A 175 -9.23 5.28 -15.21
C TYR A 175 -10.30 4.89 -16.24
N ASN A 176 -9.89 4.61 -17.48
CA ASN A 176 -10.79 4.16 -18.56
C ASN A 176 -12.08 4.98 -18.71
N GLY A 177 -12.00 6.31 -18.53
CA GLY A 177 -13.16 7.19 -18.63
C GLY A 177 -13.93 7.38 -17.32
N VAL A 178 -13.72 6.51 -16.32
CA VAL A 178 -14.28 6.59 -14.97
C VAL A 178 -13.42 7.49 -14.08
N ASP A 179 -14.05 8.43 -13.38
CA ASP A 179 -13.41 9.32 -12.42
C ASP A 179 -14.02 9.11 -11.02
N TRP A 180 -13.40 9.66 -9.99
CA TRP A 180 -13.90 9.71 -8.61
C TRP A 180 -15.13 10.60 -8.45
N ILE A 181 -15.49 11.32 -9.51
CA ILE A 181 -16.66 12.20 -9.61
C ILE A 181 -17.53 11.78 -10.80
N ARG A 182 -18.85 11.85 -10.64
CA ARG A 182 -19.84 11.63 -11.68
C ARG A 182 -20.94 12.70 -11.55
N ASN A 183 -21.24 13.39 -12.65
CA ASN A 183 -22.27 14.44 -12.68
C ASN A 183 -22.08 15.54 -11.63
N GLY A 184 -20.83 15.97 -11.39
CA GLY A 184 -20.51 17.00 -10.40
C GLY A 184 -20.62 16.54 -8.93
N GLN A 185 -20.84 15.25 -8.67
CA GLN A 185 -20.88 14.67 -7.33
C GLN A 185 -19.83 13.57 -7.17
N VAL A 186 -19.19 13.54 -6.00
CA VAL A 186 -18.21 12.50 -5.69
C VAL A 186 -18.90 11.15 -5.58
N ASN A 187 -18.26 10.12 -6.13
CA ASN A 187 -18.80 8.76 -6.12
C ASN A 187 -18.89 8.20 -4.69
N SER A 188 -19.93 7.39 -4.51
CA SER A 188 -20.24 6.70 -3.27
C SER A 188 -20.87 5.35 -3.63
N THR A 189 -20.04 4.32 -3.72
CA THR A 189 -20.42 2.95 -4.02
C THR A 189 -21.20 2.31 -2.86
N PHE A 190 -20.90 2.70 -1.61
CA PHE A 190 -21.49 2.10 -0.41
C PHE A 190 -22.51 2.98 0.33
N CYS A 191 -22.85 4.16 -0.21
CA CYS A 191 -23.88 5.10 0.27
C CYS A 191 -24.06 5.18 1.79
N ASN A 192 -24.89 4.27 2.34
CA ASN A 192 -25.38 4.29 3.72
C ASN A 192 -24.49 3.55 4.73
N ASN A 193 -23.49 2.79 4.28
CA ASN A 193 -22.63 1.98 5.16
C ASN A 193 -21.19 2.51 5.23
N GLY A 194 -20.90 3.63 4.55
CA GLY A 194 -19.56 4.21 4.35
C GLY A 194 -19.31 5.54 5.06
N LEU A 195 -18.09 6.07 4.95
CA LEU A 195 -17.69 7.44 5.31
C LEU A 195 -18.18 8.49 4.29
N GLY A 196 -19.34 8.26 3.68
CA GLY A 196 -19.87 9.06 2.59
C GLY A 196 -19.25 8.71 1.24
N TYR A 197 -17.98 9.08 1.01
CA TYR A 197 -17.36 9.03 -0.32
C TYR A 197 -16.34 7.90 -0.50
N ASP A 198 -16.29 7.34 -1.71
CA ASP A 198 -15.38 6.24 -2.05
C ASP A 198 -13.91 6.61 -1.81
N PHE A 199 -13.52 7.84 -2.13
CA PHE A 199 -12.14 8.26 -1.93
C PHE A 199 -11.76 8.35 -0.43
N ASN A 200 -12.70 8.59 0.48
CA ASN A 200 -12.44 8.56 1.92
C ASN A 200 -12.19 7.11 2.38
N GLU A 201 -12.99 6.18 1.90
CA GLU A 201 -12.89 4.77 2.24
C GLU A 201 -11.55 4.17 1.74
N VAL A 202 -11.09 4.47 0.53
CA VAL A 202 -9.77 3.97 0.05
C VAL A 202 -8.59 4.58 0.80
N LEU A 203 -8.77 5.68 1.53
CA LEU A 203 -7.72 6.28 2.36
C LEU A 203 -7.59 5.62 3.73
N LEU A 204 -8.66 4.97 4.21
CA LEU A 204 -8.71 4.38 5.54
C LEU A 204 -7.54 3.46 5.83
N PRO A 205 -7.15 2.50 4.96
CA PRO A 205 -6.09 1.58 5.33
C PRO A 205 -4.76 2.26 5.65
N PHE A 206 -4.45 3.39 4.99
CA PHE A 206 -3.24 4.16 5.25
C PHE A 206 -3.19 4.76 6.66
N CYS A 207 -4.33 4.86 7.37
CA CYS A 207 -4.35 5.27 8.77
C CYS A 207 -3.55 4.32 9.66
N ARG A 208 -3.29 3.06 9.25
CA ARG A 208 -2.43 2.12 9.98
C ARG A 208 -0.94 2.42 9.85
N LEU A 209 -0.53 3.32 8.94
CA LEU A 209 0.88 3.65 8.77
C LEU A 209 1.43 4.33 10.03
N SER A 210 2.61 3.89 10.46
CA SER A 210 3.42 4.53 11.50
C SER A 210 4.64 5.21 10.87
N ARG A 211 5.30 6.11 11.61
CA ARG A 211 6.59 6.70 11.22
C ARG A 211 6.54 7.39 9.86
N VAL A 212 5.46 8.11 9.59
CA VAL A 212 5.27 8.86 8.36
C VAL A 212 5.78 10.27 8.53
N ARG A 213 6.84 10.62 7.79
CA ARG A 213 7.43 11.95 7.78
C ARG A 213 6.55 12.95 7.03
N ARG A 214 6.01 12.53 5.89
CA ARG A 214 5.15 13.36 5.03
C ARG A 214 4.11 12.51 4.33
N PHE A 215 2.88 12.99 4.31
CA PHE A 215 1.75 12.37 3.65
C PHE A 215 0.97 13.46 2.92
N TRP A 216 0.61 13.23 1.66
CA TRP A 216 -0.22 14.15 0.87
C TRP A 216 -1.20 13.40 0.01
N ILE A 217 -2.31 14.04 -0.28
CA ILE A 217 -3.34 13.51 -1.16
C ILE A 217 -3.64 14.59 -2.20
N ILE A 218 -3.65 14.23 -3.48
CA ILE A 218 -4.02 15.12 -4.58
C ILE A 218 -4.97 14.39 -5.54
N SER A 219 -5.86 15.15 -6.18
CA SER A 219 -6.63 14.69 -7.33
C SER A 219 -5.91 15.03 -8.63
N ASP A 220 -6.13 14.23 -9.67
CA ASP A 220 -5.69 14.55 -11.03
C ASP A 220 -6.57 15.59 -11.72
N THR A 221 -7.84 15.66 -11.36
CA THR A 221 -8.83 16.50 -12.02
C THR A 221 -9.20 17.69 -11.15
N GLU A 222 -9.27 18.87 -11.79
CA GLU A 222 -9.73 20.11 -11.15
C GLU A 222 -11.18 20.00 -10.69
N GLU A 223 -12.01 19.28 -11.44
CA GLU A 223 -13.41 19.02 -11.09
C GLU A 223 -13.52 18.31 -9.74
N MET A 224 -12.73 17.25 -9.51
CA MET A 224 -12.65 16.59 -8.21
C MET A 224 -12.06 17.51 -7.14
N ALA A 225 -11.03 18.29 -7.47
CA ALA A 225 -10.39 19.20 -6.53
C ALA A 225 -11.39 20.22 -5.95
N VAL A 226 -12.34 20.68 -6.77
CA VAL A 226 -13.38 21.64 -6.40
C VAL A 226 -14.58 20.97 -5.74
N ALA A 227 -15.02 19.80 -6.23
CA ALA A 227 -16.25 19.18 -5.78
C ALA A 227 -16.11 18.35 -4.49
N ALA A 228 -14.92 17.84 -4.19
CA ALA A 228 -14.72 16.99 -3.04
C ALA A 228 -14.63 17.80 -1.73
N ASP A 229 -15.28 17.28 -0.69
CA ASP A 229 -15.01 17.71 0.67
C ASP A 229 -13.73 17.05 1.18
N TRP A 230 -12.64 17.83 1.23
CA TRP A 230 -11.32 17.37 1.64
C TRP A 230 -11.13 17.29 3.16
N ALA A 231 -12.14 17.61 3.98
CA ALA A 231 -12.00 17.64 5.43
C ALA A 231 -11.53 16.28 6.00
N PHE A 232 -12.12 15.17 5.57
CA PHE A 232 -11.70 13.84 6.02
C PHE A 232 -10.24 13.54 5.61
N ALA A 233 -9.88 13.79 4.35
CA ALA A 233 -8.54 13.57 3.82
C ALA A 233 -7.47 14.42 4.53
N ASN A 234 -7.79 15.67 4.84
CA ASN A 234 -6.93 16.58 5.59
C ASN A 234 -6.73 16.10 7.03
N TYR A 235 -7.80 15.64 7.69
CA TYR A 235 -7.70 15.07 9.03
C TYR A 235 -6.89 13.77 9.03
N ALA A 236 -7.17 12.85 8.10
CA ALA A 236 -6.43 11.60 7.94
C ALA A 236 -4.92 11.85 7.74
N THR A 237 -4.57 12.84 6.92
CA THR A 237 -3.19 13.25 6.70
C THR A 237 -2.52 13.69 8.00
N ALA A 238 -3.17 14.55 8.78
CA ALA A 238 -2.65 15.00 10.06
C ALA A 238 -2.51 13.82 11.04
N PHE A 239 -3.55 12.98 11.14
CA PHE A 239 -3.58 11.79 11.98
C PHE A 239 -2.43 10.82 11.68
N ILE A 240 -2.17 10.53 10.39
CA ILE A 240 -1.09 9.63 9.96
C ILE A 240 0.28 10.22 10.33
N VAL A 241 0.51 11.51 10.07
CA VAL A 241 1.81 12.16 10.35
C VAL A 241 2.07 12.29 11.86
N THR A 242 1.04 12.43 12.69
CA THR A 242 1.17 12.46 14.15
C THR A 242 1.16 11.08 14.80
N GLU A 243 1.25 9.99 14.02
CA GLU A 243 1.18 8.61 14.50
C GLU A 243 -0.08 8.32 15.34
N GLY A 244 -1.21 8.91 14.97
CA GLY A 244 -2.45 8.85 15.75
C GLY A 244 -2.99 7.44 15.94
N PHE A 245 -2.64 6.50 15.06
CA PHE A 245 -3.04 5.09 15.15
C PHE A 245 -2.27 4.34 16.25
N VAL A 246 -1.00 4.68 16.47
CA VAL A 246 -0.13 4.04 17.46
C VAL A 246 -0.25 4.71 18.82
N THR A 247 -0.44 6.02 18.82
CA THR A 247 -0.49 6.85 20.02
C THR A 247 -1.93 7.07 20.46
N PHE A 248 -2.54 8.16 20.01
CA PHE A 248 -3.91 8.55 20.27
C PHE A 248 -4.32 9.65 19.28
N ASN A 249 -5.62 9.82 19.08
CA ASN A 249 -6.16 10.86 18.23
C ASN A 249 -5.96 12.26 18.84
N ASN A 250 -4.82 12.88 18.58
CA ASN A 250 -4.51 14.26 18.98
C ASN A 250 -3.81 15.02 17.85
N ALA A 251 -4.34 14.85 16.64
CA ALA A 251 -3.92 15.62 15.48
C ALA A 251 -4.17 17.12 15.70
N VAL A 252 -3.50 17.98 14.92
CA VAL A 252 -3.63 19.45 15.02
C VAL A 252 -5.10 19.93 14.95
N TYR A 253 -5.95 19.18 14.27
CA TYR A 253 -7.37 19.49 14.08
C TYR A 253 -8.30 18.90 15.15
N SER A 254 -7.80 18.11 16.11
CA SER A 254 -8.64 17.42 17.11
C SER A 254 -9.48 18.36 17.96
N GLN A 255 -9.01 19.60 18.17
CA GLN A 255 -9.71 20.64 18.93
C GLN A 255 -10.43 21.66 18.04
N ASN A 256 -10.37 21.53 16.71
CA ASN A 256 -11.08 22.43 15.80
C ASN A 256 -12.55 22.01 15.70
N PRO A 257 -13.52 22.87 16.06
CA PRO A 257 -14.95 22.55 15.98
C PRO A 257 -15.41 22.11 14.58
N GLU A 258 -14.78 22.61 13.51
CA GLU A 258 -15.10 22.24 12.13
C GLU A 258 -14.83 20.75 11.82
N TYR A 259 -13.95 20.12 12.60
CA TYR A 259 -13.58 18.72 12.44
C TYR A 259 -14.18 17.82 13.51
N SER A 260 -15.09 18.33 14.38
CA SER A 260 -15.58 17.57 15.54
C SER A 260 -16.17 16.20 15.14
N ASP A 261 -17.01 16.16 14.10
CA ASP A 261 -17.64 14.92 13.63
C ASP A 261 -16.61 13.94 13.06
N ILE A 262 -15.60 14.47 12.37
CA ILE A 262 -14.51 13.69 11.78
C ILE A 262 -13.60 13.15 12.90
N ALA A 263 -13.23 13.98 13.87
CA ALA A 263 -12.36 13.61 14.98
C ALA A 263 -12.92 12.40 15.74
N HIS A 264 -14.24 12.35 15.99
CA HIS A 264 -14.89 11.20 16.62
C HIS A 264 -14.75 9.89 15.83
N THR A 265 -14.72 9.97 14.50
CA THR A 265 -14.45 8.79 13.65
C THR A 265 -13.04 8.26 13.91
N PHE A 266 -12.07 9.15 14.12
CA PHE A 266 -10.67 8.78 14.36
C PHE A 266 -10.40 8.27 15.78
N ASP A 267 -11.24 8.61 16.77
CA ASP A 267 -11.15 8.05 18.13
C ASP A 267 -11.33 6.53 18.15
N SER A 268 -12.12 5.99 17.22
CA SER A 268 -12.41 4.55 17.08
C SER A 268 -11.92 3.97 15.75
N ILE A 269 -10.90 4.58 15.13
CA ILE A 269 -10.44 4.22 13.77
C ILE A 269 -10.05 2.75 13.65
N ALA A 270 -9.46 2.15 14.69
CA ALA A 270 -9.08 0.75 14.70
C ALA A 270 -10.30 -0.17 14.61
N GLY A 271 -11.38 0.17 15.34
CA GLY A 271 -12.65 -0.56 15.26
C GLY A 271 -13.29 -0.45 13.88
N LEU A 272 -13.29 0.75 13.29
CA LEU A 272 -13.79 0.96 11.93
C LEU A 272 -13.00 0.14 10.90
N LEU A 273 -11.66 0.16 11.01
CA LEU A 273 -10.77 -0.56 10.13
C LEU A 273 -10.93 -2.08 10.21
N ASN A 274 -11.03 -2.62 11.43
CA ASN A 274 -11.29 -4.05 11.63
C ASN A 274 -12.67 -4.43 11.08
N HIS A 275 -13.69 -3.61 11.33
CA HIS A 275 -15.02 -3.85 10.79
C HIS A 275 -15.04 -3.84 9.25
N ARG A 276 -14.27 -2.95 8.61
CA ARG A 276 -14.13 -2.89 7.15
C ARG A 276 -13.37 -4.09 6.60
N ASP A 277 -12.26 -4.47 7.23
CA ASP A 277 -11.52 -5.67 6.85
C ASP A 277 -12.43 -6.89 6.94
N ASP A 278 -13.16 -7.08 8.05
CA ASP A 278 -14.12 -8.17 8.21
C ASP A 278 -15.23 -8.10 7.17
N PHE A 279 -15.78 -6.91 6.92
CA PHE A 279 -16.82 -6.72 5.91
C PHE A 279 -16.30 -7.16 4.54
N PHE A 280 -15.18 -6.63 4.08
CA PHE A 280 -14.64 -6.96 2.75
C PHE A 280 -14.12 -8.39 2.66
N ASN A 281 -13.56 -8.96 3.74
CA ASN A 281 -13.18 -10.37 3.81
C ASN A 281 -14.41 -11.28 3.74
N LEU A 282 -15.52 -10.95 4.42
CA LEU A 282 -16.78 -11.71 4.34
C LEU A 282 -17.41 -11.67 2.94
N TRP A 283 -17.22 -10.57 2.20
CA TRP A 283 -17.58 -10.51 0.78
C TRP A 283 -16.72 -11.46 -0.06
N VAL A 284 -15.46 -11.69 0.36
CA VAL A 284 -14.53 -12.63 -0.28
C VAL A 284 -14.74 -14.09 0.16
N ASP A 285 -15.25 -14.37 1.37
CA ASP A 285 -15.27 -15.74 1.91
C ASP A 285 -16.61 -16.50 1.78
N TYR A 286 -17.77 -15.88 2.07
CA TYR A 286 -19.02 -16.67 2.19
C TYR A 286 -20.31 -16.03 1.63
N ARG A 287 -20.37 -14.70 1.39
CA ARG A 287 -21.57 -14.03 0.84
C ARG A 287 -21.49 -13.70 -0.66
N PHE A 288 -20.49 -14.25 -1.33
CA PHE A 288 -20.24 -14.12 -2.78
C PHE A 288 -21.41 -14.55 -3.70
N LEU A 289 -22.46 -15.18 -3.18
CA LEU A 289 -23.47 -15.85 -4.00
C LEU A 289 -24.60 -14.96 -4.53
N GLN A 290 -24.76 -13.72 -4.06
CA GLN A 290 -25.97 -12.94 -4.42
C GLN A 290 -25.73 -11.57 -5.06
N ASN A 291 -24.53 -10.99 -4.96
CA ASN A 291 -24.29 -9.66 -5.54
C ASN A 291 -23.80 -9.76 -7.00
N PRO A 292 -24.47 -9.10 -7.96
CA PRO A 292 -24.03 -9.05 -9.35
C PRO A 292 -22.78 -8.15 -9.49
N GLY A 293 -21.94 -8.45 -10.49
CA GLY A 293 -20.73 -7.68 -10.79
C GLY A 293 -19.70 -8.51 -11.55
N HIS A 294 -19.08 -7.92 -12.57
CA HIS A 294 -18.05 -8.59 -13.37
C HIS A 294 -16.83 -8.89 -12.53
N THR A 295 -16.32 -7.89 -11.81
CA THR A 295 -15.13 -8.01 -10.97
C THR A 295 -15.31 -9.05 -9.86
N LEU A 296 -16.45 -9.03 -9.16
CA LEU A 296 -16.76 -10.05 -8.15
C LEU A 296 -16.84 -11.46 -8.74
N SER A 297 -17.35 -11.61 -9.97
CA SER A 297 -17.42 -12.91 -10.64
C SER A 297 -16.04 -13.47 -10.96
N LEU A 298 -15.09 -12.62 -11.34
CA LEU A 298 -13.70 -13.04 -11.55
C LEU A 298 -12.99 -13.39 -10.24
N MET A 299 -13.16 -12.57 -9.20
CA MET A 299 -12.61 -12.86 -7.87
C MET A 299 -13.11 -14.20 -7.31
N ARG A 300 -14.40 -14.53 -7.51
CA ARG A 300 -14.97 -15.85 -7.17
C ARG A 300 -14.27 -16.98 -7.89
N ARG A 301 -14.10 -16.84 -9.20
CA ARG A 301 -13.48 -17.87 -10.03
C ARG A 301 -12.05 -18.16 -9.60
N GLU A 302 -11.26 -17.12 -9.31
CA GLU A 302 -9.89 -17.28 -8.80
C GLU A 302 -9.86 -17.98 -7.42
N GLN A 303 -10.79 -17.63 -6.53
CA GLN A 303 -10.87 -18.26 -5.21
C GLN A 303 -11.28 -19.73 -5.30
N GLN A 304 -12.21 -20.09 -6.20
CA GLN A 304 -12.60 -21.48 -6.41
C GLN A 304 -11.45 -22.33 -6.94
N ILE A 305 -10.74 -21.85 -7.99
CA ILE A 305 -9.57 -22.55 -8.55
C ILE A 305 -8.55 -22.85 -7.44
N TYR A 306 -8.34 -21.90 -6.54
CA TYR A 306 -7.42 -22.07 -5.42
C TYR A 306 -7.87 -23.11 -4.40
N LEU A 307 -9.16 -23.10 -4.03
CA LEU A 307 -9.70 -24.09 -3.09
C LEU A 307 -9.57 -25.50 -3.68
N ASP A 308 -9.85 -25.64 -4.98
CA ASP A 308 -9.71 -26.91 -5.70
C ASP A 308 -8.24 -27.38 -5.72
N ASP A 309 -7.29 -26.51 -6.07
CA ASP A 309 -5.85 -26.82 -6.05
C ASP A 309 -5.36 -27.17 -4.63
N ALA A 310 -5.79 -26.42 -3.62
CA ALA A 310 -5.42 -26.66 -2.23
C ALA A 310 -5.98 -27.98 -1.68
N MET A 311 -7.15 -28.41 -2.15
CA MET A 311 -7.73 -29.71 -1.83
C MET A 311 -7.02 -30.85 -2.57
N MET A 312 -6.66 -30.66 -3.85
CA MET A 312 -5.89 -31.64 -4.64
C MET A 312 -4.51 -31.91 -4.06
N HIS A 313 -3.83 -30.90 -3.49
CA HIS A 313 -2.52 -31.08 -2.85
C HIS A 313 -2.56 -31.69 -1.43
N ARG A 314 -3.76 -31.90 -0.87
CA ARG A 314 -3.96 -32.53 0.45
C ARG A 314 -4.45 -33.99 0.38
N ALA A 315 -4.73 -34.51 -0.81
CA ALA A 315 -5.13 -35.89 -1.08
C ALA A 315 -3.93 -36.74 -1.52
#